data_AF-A0A2Z6GC63-F1
#
_entry.id   AF-A0A2Z6GC63-F1
#
_cell.length_a   1.000
_cell.length_b   1.000
_cell.length_c   1.000
_cell.angle_alpha   90.00
_cell.angle_beta   90.00
_cell.angle_gamma   90.00
#
_symmetry.space_group_name_H-M   'P 1'
#
loop_
_entity.id
_entity.type
_entity.pdbx_description
1 polymer ?
#
loop_
_entity_poly.entity_id
_entity_poly.type
_entity_poly.pdbx_seq_one_letter_code
_entity_poly.pdbx_strand_id
1 'polypeptide(L)'
;MRPLSIHIDHLRQFSADGQVYRAFHSLIVARMGALLLVPMHLVSGRIDTVVDGCPVPWEEVYAVLEYPVRPQMGEVRGELFKRVQMLAQVGIDPADCDMDHISPMVMGRESVLRLVHSSGVRFAVVH
;
A
#
# COMPACT_ATOMS: atom_id res chain seq x y z
N MET A 1 -5.61 5.79 22.32
CA MET A 1 -5.58 6.02 20.86
C MET A 1 -6.86 5.48 20.25
N ARG A 2 -7.48 6.20 19.32
CA ARG A 2 -8.65 5.70 18.59
C ARG A 2 -8.16 4.59 17.64
N PRO A 3 -8.85 3.43 17.54
CA PRO A 3 -8.45 2.41 16.57
C PRO A 3 -8.52 3.00 15.15
N LEU A 4 -7.50 2.74 14.34
CA LEU A 4 -7.47 3.17 12.94
C LEU A 4 -8.65 2.54 12.20
N SER A 5 -9.44 3.36 11.52
CA SER A 5 -10.49 2.89 10.62
C SER A 5 -10.46 3.69 9.32
N ILE A 6 -10.40 2.99 8.20
CA ILE A 6 -10.31 3.58 6.86
C ILE A 6 -11.64 3.35 6.16
N HIS A 7 -12.33 4.43 5.78
CA HIS A 7 -13.56 4.29 5.00
C HIS A 7 -13.24 3.83 3.58
N ILE A 8 -14.04 2.91 3.04
CA ILE A 8 -13.80 2.34 1.71
C ILE A 8 -13.71 3.39 0.60
N ASP A 9 -14.40 4.52 0.73
CA ASP A 9 -14.36 5.59 -0.28
C ASP A 9 -12.98 6.25 -0.39
N HIS A 10 -12.19 6.29 0.68
CA HIS A 10 -10.81 6.76 0.61
C HIS A 10 -9.94 5.82 -0.23
N LEU A 11 -10.21 4.50 -0.17
CA LEU A 11 -9.55 3.51 -1.01
C LEU A 11 -9.94 3.67 -2.48
N ARG A 12 -11.21 3.98 -2.77
CA ARG A 12 -11.67 4.25 -4.14
C ARG A 12 -11.04 5.51 -4.71
N GLN A 13 -10.89 6.57 -3.92
CA GLN A 13 -10.21 7.81 -4.32
C GLN A 13 -8.73 7.59 -4.63
N PHE A 14 -8.09 6.66 -3.92
CA PHE A 14 -6.71 6.26 -4.18
C PHE A 14 -6.57 5.48 -5.50
N SER A 15 -7.61 4.72 -5.87
CA SER A 15 -7.63 3.85 -7.05
C SER A 15 -7.59 4.61 -8.37
N ALA A 16 -6.85 4.09 -9.35
CA ALA A 16 -6.80 4.69 -10.69
C ALA A 16 -8.14 4.56 -11.45
N ASP A 17 -8.89 3.48 -11.21
CA ASP A 17 -10.13 3.15 -11.90
C ASP A 17 -11.35 3.13 -10.96
N GLY A 18 -11.16 3.55 -9.71
CA GLY A 18 -12.18 3.50 -8.66
C GLY A 18 -12.46 2.09 -8.12
N GLN A 19 -11.79 1.05 -8.63
CA GLN A 19 -11.97 -0.32 -8.18
C GLN A 19 -11.13 -0.60 -6.93
N VAL A 20 -11.70 -1.43 -6.08
CA VAL A 20 -11.04 -1.97 -4.88
C VAL A 20 -11.15 -3.48 -4.97
N TYR A 21 -10.03 -4.15 -4.77
CA TYR A 21 -9.92 -5.60 -4.90
C TYR A 21 -9.78 -6.25 -3.52
N ARG A 22 -10.18 -7.51 -3.39
CA ARG A 22 -10.03 -8.31 -2.17
C ARG A 22 -9.24 -9.57 -2.45
N ALA A 23 -8.08 -9.67 -1.81
CA ALA A 23 -7.25 -10.87 -1.74
C ALA A 23 -6.32 -10.78 -0.51
N PHE A 24 -5.73 -11.91 -0.09
CA PHE A 24 -4.73 -11.95 0.99
C PHE A 24 -5.19 -11.25 2.30
N HIS A 25 -6.45 -11.44 2.67
CA HIS A 25 -7.08 -10.79 3.85
C HIS A 25 -7.00 -9.26 3.87
N SER A 26 -6.78 -8.65 2.71
CA SER A 26 -6.61 -7.21 2.53
C SER A 26 -7.53 -6.69 1.42
N LEU A 27 -7.91 -5.42 1.53
CA LEU A 27 -8.34 -4.66 0.37
C LEU A 27 -7.11 -4.10 -0.33
N ILE A 28 -7.08 -4.27 -1.65
CA ILE A 28 -5.93 -3.95 -2.50
C ILE A 28 -6.37 -2.90 -3.51
N VAL A 29 -5.58 -1.84 -3.60
CA VAL A 29 -5.77 -0.79 -4.59
C VAL A 29 -4.46 -0.53 -5.30
N ALA A 30 -4.50 -0.51 -6.62
CA ALA A 30 -3.33 -0.31 -7.47
C ALA A 30 -3.51 0.89 -8.38
N ARG A 31 -2.38 1.51 -8.72
CA ARG A 31 -2.24 2.50 -9.80
C ARG A 31 -0.84 2.40 -10.38
N MET A 32 -0.57 3.13 -11.45
CA MET A 32 0.76 3.13 -12.08
C MET A 32 1.85 3.48 -11.07
N GLY A 33 2.74 2.51 -10.85
CA GLY A 33 3.90 2.60 -9.96
C GLY A 33 3.58 2.60 -8.46
N ALA A 34 2.36 2.28 -8.04
CA ALA A 34 2.01 2.25 -6.61
C ALA A 34 0.92 1.21 -6.26
N LEU A 35 1.07 0.59 -5.09
CA LEU A 35 0.19 -0.45 -4.57
C LEU A 35 -0.09 -0.22 -3.08
N LEU A 36 -1.37 -0.25 -2.69
CA LEU A 36 -1.83 -0.09 -1.31
C LEU A 36 -2.56 -1.36 -0.86
N LEU A 37 -2.17 -1.90 0.28
CA LEU A 37 -2.82 -3.03 0.95
C LEU A 37 -3.33 -2.59 2.32
N VAL A 38 -4.64 -2.74 2.54
CA VAL A 38 -5.30 -2.41 3.79
C VAL A 38 -5.94 -3.65 4.39
N PRO A 39 -5.53 -4.10 5.59
CA PRO A 39 -6.19 -5.21 6.28
C PRO A 39 -7.70 -5.01 6.38
N MET A 40 -8.49 -6.01 5.99
CA MET A 40 -9.94 -5.87 5.89
C MET A 40 -10.61 -5.46 7.20
N HIS A 41 -10.06 -5.87 8.35
CA HIS A 41 -10.60 -5.55 9.67
C HIS A 41 -10.48 -4.05 10.04
N LEU A 42 -9.69 -3.27 9.29
CA LEU A 42 -9.55 -1.83 9.48
C LEU A 42 -10.53 -1.04 8.60
N VAL A 43 -11.23 -1.70 7.68
CA VAL A 43 -12.07 -1.03 6.69
C VAL A 43 -13.50 -0.87 7.20
N SER A 44 -14.06 0.33 7.02
CA SER A 44 -15.47 0.62 7.27
C SER A 44 -16.19 0.98 5.96
N GLY A 45 -17.52 0.85 5.98
CA GLY A 45 -18.39 1.11 4.81
C GLY A 45 -18.86 -0.18 4.12
N ARG A 46 -19.57 -0.02 3.00
CA ARG A 46 -20.11 -1.15 2.22
C ARG A 46 -19.04 -1.73 1.29
N ILE A 47 -18.76 -3.02 1.44
CA ILE A 47 -17.77 -3.78 0.67
C ILE A 47 -18.40 -4.73 -0.37
N ASP A 48 -19.70 -4.59 -0.62
CA ASP A 48 -20.48 -5.41 -1.56
C ASP A 48 -20.04 -5.24 -3.01
N THR A 49 -19.44 -4.10 -3.37
CA THR A 49 -18.94 -3.84 -4.72
C THR A 49 -17.42 -4.06 -4.87
N VAL A 50 -16.77 -4.70 -3.90
CA VAL A 50 -15.34 -5.02 -3.98
C VAL A 50 -15.15 -6.24 -4.90
N VAL A 51 -14.14 -6.18 -5.76
CA VAL A 51 -13.83 -7.25 -6.71
C VAL A 51 -13.01 -8.34 -6.03
N ASP A 52 -13.47 -9.58 -6.06
CA ASP A 52 -12.64 -10.72 -5.63
C ASP A 52 -11.54 -11.00 -6.64
N GLY A 53 -10.29 -10.84 -6.21
CA GLY A 53 -9.13 -10.97 -7.09
C GLY A 53 -7.98 -10.04 -6.71
N CYS A 54 -7.00 -9.96 -7.59
CA CYS A 54 -5.79 -9.16 -7.39
C CYS A 54 -5.56 -8.27 -8.63
N PRO A 55 -5.35 -6.94 -8.46
CA PRO A 55 -5.19 -6.02 -9.59
C PRO A 55 -3.79 -6.07 -10.23
N VAL A 56 -2.86 -6.81 -9.62
CA VAL A 56 -1.46 -6.97 -10.04
C VAL A 56 -1.07 -8.45 -9.96
N PRO A 57 0.05 -8.88 -10.59
CA PRO A 57 0.61 -10.20 -10.38
C PRO A 57 0.79 -10.51 -8.88
N TRP A 58 0.49 -11.75 -8.47
CA TRP A 58 0.53 -12.13 -7.05
C TRP A 58 1.91 -11.96 -6.43
N GLU A 59 2.97 -12.14 -7.21
CA GLU A 59 4.36 -11.97 -6.81
C GLU A 59 4.64 -10.56 -6.29
N GLU A 60 4.02 -9.53 -6.88
CA GLU A 60 4.16 -8.15 -6.41
C GLU A 60 3.55 -7.98 -5.01
N VAL A 61 2.37 -8.56 -4.79
CA VAL A 61 1.70 -8.54 -3.48
C VAL A 61 2.50 -9.31 -2.44
N TYR A 62 3.00 -10.50 -2.80
CA TYR A 62 3.84 -11.30 -1.92
C TYR A 62 5.12 -10.57 -1.53
N ALA A 63 5.77 -9.89 -2.47
CA ALA A 63 6.93 -9.07 -2.14
C ALA A 63 6.56 -7.94 -1.16
N VAL A 64 5.41 -7.29 -1.33
CA VAL A 64 4.99 -6.27 -0.35
C VAL A 64 4.66 -6.88 1.02
N LEU A 65 4.07 -8.07 1.08
CA LEU A 65 3.67 -8.73 2.32
C LEU A 65 4.83 -9.38 3.09
N GLU A 66 5.70 -10.09 2.39
CA GLU A 66 6.64 -11.06 2.99
C GLU A 66 8.11 -10.71 2.80
N TYR A 67 8.46 -9.79 1.89
CA TYR A 67 9.86 -9.49 1.64
C TYR A 67 10.54 -8.99 2.92
N PRO A 68 11.71 -9.54 3.30
CA PRO A 68 12.36 -9.20 4.57
C PRO A 68 12.61 -7.70 4.69
N VAL A 69 12.18 -7.12 5.81
CA VAL A 69 12.41 -5.71 6.12
C VAL A 69 13.91 -5.47 6.27
N ARG A 70 14.45 -4.55 5.47
CA ARG A 70 15.78 -3.99 5.67
C ARG A 70 15.62 -2.50 5.91
N PRO A 71 15.55 -2.07 7.19
CA PRO A 71 15.35 -0.67 7.50
C PRO A 71 16.47 0.14 6.87
N GLN A 72 16.14 1.17 6.11
CA GLN A 72 17.12 2.19 5.72
C GLN A 72 16.90 3.45 6.56
N MET A 73 18.01 3.99 7.07
CA MET A 73 18.05 5.38 7.52
C MET A 73 18.34 6.25 6.29
N GLY A 74 17.32 6.89 5.74
CA GLY A 74 17.44 7.80 4.60
C GLY A 74 16.24 8.73 4.50
N GLU A 75 16.45 9.95 4.02
CA GLU A 75 15.36 10.90 3.77
C GLU A 75 14.74 10.69 2.39
N VAL A 76 13.41 10.58 2.34
CA VAL A 76 12.65 10.64 1.09
C VAL A 76 12.62 12.09 0.56
N ARG A 77 13.10 12.31 -0.67
CA ARG A 77 13.17 13.64 -1.29
C ARG A 77 12.56 13.66 -2.70
N GLY A 78 12.20 14.86 -3.17
CA GLY A 78 11.77 15.08 -4.55
C GLY A 78 10.42 14.43 -4.90
N GLU A 79 10.33 13.80 -6.08
CA GLU A 79 9.10 13.16 -6.57
C GLU A 79 8.65 11.99 -5.70
N LEU A 80 9.59 11.27 -5.07
CA LEU A 80 9.25 10.18 -4.16
C LEU A 80 8.46 10.68 -2.95
N PHE A 81 8.78 11.87 -2.44
CA PHE A 81 8.03 12.49 -1.34
C PHE A 81 6.57 12.70 -1.71
N LYS A 82 6.29 13.23 -2.92
CA LYS A 82 4.92 13.44 -3.39
C LYS A 82 4.14 12.13 -3.49
N ARG A 83 4.80 11.05 -3.95
CA ARG A 83 4.15 9.73 -4.06
C ARG A 83 3.85 9.13 -2.70
N VAL A 84 4.78 9.27 -1.74
CA VAL A 84 4.60 8.81 -0.36
C VAL A 84 3.48 9.59 0.35
N GLN A 85 3.39 10.90 0.13
CA GLN A 85 2.32 11.75 0.69
C GLN A 85 0.91 11.33 0.26
N MET A 86 0.76 10.52 -0.80
CA MET A 86 -0.54 9.98 -1.17
C MET A 86 -1.14 9.05 -0.13
N LEU A 87 -0.32 8.44 0.73
CA LEU A 87 -0.80 7.61 1.84
C LEU A 87 -1.68 8.42 2.82
N ALA A 88 -1.47 9.73 2.91
CA ALA A 88 -2.30 10.62 3.71
C ALA A 88 -3.77 10.67 3.23
N GLN A 89 -4.05 10.32 1.96
CA GLN A 89 -5.42 10.24 1.43
C GLN A 89 -6.26 9.16 2.12
N VAL A 90 -5.62 8.14 2.71
CA VAL A 90 -6.30 7.11 3.50
C VAL A 90 -6.16 7.35 5.01
N GLY A 91 -5.72 8.54 5.41
CA GLY A 91 -5.62 8.97 6.81
C GLY A 91 -4.43 8.40 7.58
N ILE A 92 -3.36 8.01 6.87
CA ILE A 92 -2.11 7.54 7.47
C ILE A 92 -1.01 8.53 7.14
N ASP A 93 -0.35 9.07 8.16
CA ASP A 93 0.84 9.88 7.97
C ASP A 93 2.02 8.94 7.59
N PRO A 94 2.73 9.19 6.48
CA PRO A 94 3.94 8.46 6.16
C PRO A 94 4.99 8.45 7.29
N ALA A 95 5.02 9.47 8.14
CA ALA A 95 5.92 9.54 9.29
C ALA A 95 5.59 8.48 10.36
N ASP A 96 4.37 7.93 10.38
CA ASP A 96 3.94 6.86 11.28
C ASP A 96 4.29 5.45 10.74
N CYS A 97 5.00 5.38 9.61
CA CYS A 97 5.34 4.13 8.94
C CYS A 97 6.84 3.81 9.02
N ASP A 98 7.15 2.53 9.21
CA ASP A 98 8.48 2.01 8.94
C ASP A 98 8.72 1.98 7.43
N MET A 99 9.95 2.28 7.01
CA MET A 99 10.30 2.41 5.60
C MET A 99 11.44 1.45 5.21
N ASP A 100 11.25 0.73 4.11
CA ASP A 100 12.30 -0.12 3.53
C ASP A 100 12.23 -0.18 2.01
N HIS A 101 13.28 -0.73 1.40
CA HIS A 101 13.33 -1.00 -0.02
C HIS A 101 13.18 -2.50 -0.26
N ILE A 102 12.25 -2.85 -1.14
CA ILE A 102 12.04 -4.21 -1.63
C ILE A 102 12.40 -4.26 -3.12
N SER A 103 12.80 -5.44 -3.59
CA SER A 103 13.11 -5.69 -5.00
C SER A 103 12.17 -6.79 -5.50
N PRO A 104 10.92 -6.44 -5.85
CA PRO A 104 9.86 -7.42 -6.06
C PRO A 104 9.95 -8.15 -7.40
N MET A 105 10.70 -7.62 -8.37
CA MET A 105 10.81 -8.24 -9.69
C MET A 105 11.91 -9.31 -9.75
N VAL A 106 11.57 -10.45 -10.36
CA VAL A 106 12.54 -11.34 -11.00
C VAL A 106 13.38 -10.45 -11.94
N MET A 107 14.70 -10.39 -11.71
CA MET A 107 15.72 -9.52 -12.34
C MET A 107 16.18 -8.27 -11.56
N GLY A 108 15.57 -7.90 -10.43
CA GLY A 108 16.18 -6.99 -9.44
C GLY A 108 16.51 -5.56 -9.91
N ARG A 109 15.87 -5.05 -10.97
CA ARG A 109 16.20 -3.73 -11.55
C ARG A 109 15.39 -2.56 -10.97
N GLU A 110 14.21 -2.82 -10.42
CA GLU A 110 13.37 -1.78 -9.83
C GLU A 110 13.47 -1.81 -8.31
N SER A 111 13.84 -0.66 -7.74
CA SER A 111 13.80 -0.43 -6.30
C SER A 111 12.42 0.07 -5.95
N VAL A 112 11.70 -0.68 -5.12
CA VAL A 112 10.37 -0.29 -4.64
C VAL A 112 10.51 0.12 -3.19
N LEU A 113 10.09 1.35 -2.87
CA LEU A 113 9.98 1.80 -1.50
C LEU A 113 8.68 1.25 -0.93
N ARG A 114 8.75 0.59 0.23
CA ARG A 114 7.60 0.11 0.98
C ARG A 114 7.53 0.84 2.32
N LEU A 115 6.32 1.26 2.66
CA LEU A 115 5.92 1.83 3.93
C LEU A 115 5.03 0.82 4.65
N VAL A 116 5.33 0.56 5.93
CA VAL A 116 4.60 -0.38 6.77
C VAL A 116 4.12 0.36 8.02
N HIS A 117 2.81 0.53 8.14
CA HIS A 117 2.21 1.10 9.33
C HIS A 117 2.00 0.01 10.39
N SER A 118 2.07 0.36 11.68
CA SER A 118 1.88 -0.56 12.81
C SER A 118 0.54 -1.31 12.82
N SER A 119 -0.47 -0.80 12.12
CA SER A 119 -1.77 -1.47 11.93
C SER A 119 -1.75 -2.61 10.90
N GLY A 120 -0.65 -2.78 10.16
CA GLY A 120 -0.51 -3.74 9.07
C GLY A 120 -0.89 -3.20 7.69
N VAL A 121 -1.25 -1.92 7.57
CA VAL A 121 -1.36 -1.25 6.26
C VAL A 121 0.02 -1.17 5.62
N ARG A 122 0.08 -1.51 4.33
CA ARG A 122 1.31 -1.47 3.55
C ARG A 122 1.11 -0.68 2.28
N PHE A 123 2.06 0.19 1.98
CA PHE A 123 2.06 0.99 0.76
C PHE A 123 3.40 0.80 0.05
N ALA A 124 3.37 0.47 -1.24
CA ALA A 124 4.55 0.27 -2.05
C ALA A 124 4.54 1.21 -3.25
N VAL A 125 5.69 1.78 -3.57
CA VAL A 125 5.84 2.74 -4.66
C VAL A 125 7.18 2.55 -5.36
N VAL A 126 7.17 2.55 -6.69
CA VAL A 126 8.39 2.48 -7.51
C VAL A 126 9.19 3.78 -7.37
N HIS A 127 10.48 3.64 -7.08
CA HIS A 127 11.47 4.73 -6.94
C HIS A 127 11.98 5.23 -8.29
#